data_AF-A0A838K029-F1
#
_entry.id   AF-A0A838K029-F1
#
_cell.length_a   1.000
_cell.length_b   1.000
_cell.length_c   1.000
_cell.angle_alpha   90.00
_cell.angle_beta   90.00
_cell.angle_gamma   90.00
#
_symmetry.space_group_name_H-M   'P 1'
#
loop_
_entity.id
_entity.type
_entity.pdbx_description
1 polymer ?
#
loop_
_entity_poly.entity_id
_entity_poly.type
_entity_poly.pdbx_seq_one_letter_code
_entity_poly.pdbx_strand_id
1 'polypeptide(L)'
;MSLIDVLASDALLGQQPIDGGLRARFRNAPGIEQRVRDLVAAESQCCAFLRFHVHHDGQAVVLDITGSVDAQPAIKQFFPALGTRASRTLTCTAPTYRIESGRSLSE
;
A
#
# COMPACT_ATOMS: atom_id res chain seq x y z
N MET A 1 -8.94 -4.45 11.53
CA MET A 1 -7.90 -4.45 10.48
C MET A 1 -8.57 -4.79 9.17
N SER A 2 -8.29 -4.04 8.10
CA SER A 2 -8.87 -4.31 6.77
C SER A 2 -8.25 -5.55 6.15
N LEU A 3 -8.96 -6.19 5.21
CA LEU A 3 -8.44 -7.36 4.46
C LEU A 3 -7.12 -7.04 3.75
N ILE A 4 -6.97 -5.81 3.25
CA ILE A 4 -5.74 -5.29 2.64
C ILE A 4 -4.56 -5.37 3.62
N ASP A 5 -4.74 -4.89 4.84
CA ASP A 5 -3.67 -4.78 5.84
C ASP A 5 -3.17 -6.16 6.30
N VAL A 6 -4.10 -7.11 6.46
CA VAL A 6 -3.80 -8.50 6.82
C VAL A 6 -3.00 -9.19 5.72
N LEU A 7 -3.48 -9.11 4.46
CA LEU A 7 -2.80 -9.74 3.33
C LEU A 7 -1.43 -9.09 3.06
N ALA A 8 -1.35 -7.76 3.20
CA ALA A 8 -0.12 -7.04 3.03
C ALA A 8 0.94 -7.44 4.07
N SER A 9 0.55 -7.52 5.35
CA SER A 9 1.45 -7.89 6.44
C SER A 9 1.93 -9.34 6.34
N ASP A 10 1.11 -10.24 5.82
CA ASP A 10 1.41 -11.68 5.69
C ASP A 10 2.31 -11.99 4.49
N ALA A 11 2.01 -11.42 3.33
CA ALA A 11 2.52 -11.92 2.06
C ALA A 11 3.14 -10.88 1.12
N LEU A 12 3.05 -9.58 1.40
CA LEU A 12 3.59 -8.56 0.49
C LEU A 12 5.12 -8.58 0.47
N LEU A 13 5.68 -8.84 -0.71
CA LEU A 13 7.12 -8.78 -0.97
C LEU A 13 7.57 -7.36 -1.33
N GLY A 14 6.70 -6.60 -2.00
CA GLY A 14 6.96 -5.22 -2.36
C GLY A 14 5.96 -4.66 -3.35
N GLN A 15 6.04 -3.35 -3.53
CA GLN A 15 5.24 -2.60 -4.49
C GLN A 15 6.15 -1.73 -5.33
N GLN A 16 5.81 -1.57 -6.60
CA GLN A 16 6.53 -0.70 -7.52
C GLN A 16 5.54 0.04 -8.43
N PRO A 17 5.76 1.32 -8.70
CA PRO A 17 4.98 2.03 -9.71
C PRO A 17 5.22 1.39 -11.09
N ILE A 18 4.16 1.33 -11.89
CA ILE A 18 4.20 0.93 -13.30
C ILE A 18 3.51 2.01 -14.14
N ASP A 19 3.66 1.95 -15.45
CA ASP A 19 2.88 2.81 -16.34
C ASP A 19 1.38 2.60 -16.08
N GLY A 20 0.66 3.68 -15.79
CA GLY A 20 -0.77 3.58 -15.51
C GLY A 20 -1.17 3.14 -14.10
N GLY A 21 -0.24 2.84 -13.18
CA GLY A 21 -0.60 2.50 -11.81
C GLY A 21 0.48 1.84 -10.95
N LEU A 22 0.13 0.75 -10.27
CA LEU A 22 0.97 0.07 -9.28
C LEU A 22 1.00 -1.45 -9.51
N ARG A 23 2.18 -2.04 -9.37
CA ARG A 23 2.36 -3.50 -9.26
C ARG A 23 2.72 -3.89 -7.84
N ALA A 24 1.93 -4.79 -7.25
CA ALA A 24 2.23 -5.45 -5.98
C ALA A 24 2.65 -6.90 -6.21
N ARG A 25 3.67 -7.35 -5.48
CA ARG A 25 4.15 -8.74 -5.51
C ARG A 25 3.93 -9.40 -4.16
N PHE A 26 3.35 -10.60 -4.17
CA PHE A 26 3.09 -11.40 -2.99
C PHE A 26 3.84 -12.73 -3.05
N ARG A 27 4.18 -13.27 -1.88
CA ARG A 27 4.85 -14.57 -1.76
C ARG A 27 4.03 -15.65 -2.46
N ASN A 28 4.69 -16.46 -3.29
CA ASN A 28 4.09 -17.67 -3.82
C ASN A 28 3.98 -18.74 -2.72
N ALA A 29 2.84 -18.77 -2.04
CA ALA A 29 2.53 -19.76 -1.00
C ALA A 29 1.08 -20.25 -1.14
N PRO A 30 0.77 -21.46 -0.65
CA PRO A 30 -0.59 -22.00 -0.73
C PRO A 30 -1.64 -21.04 -0.18
N GLY A 31 -2.69 -20.78 -0.97
CA GLY A 31 -3.80 -19.91 -0.59
C GLY A 31 -3.58 -18.41 -0.75
N ILE A 32 -2.34 -17.93 -1.01
CA ILE A 32 -2.10 -16.49 -1.21
C ILE A 32 -2.79 -15.98 -2.48
N GLU A 33 -2.73 -16.72 -3.58
CA GLU A 33 -3.39 -16.31 -4.82
C GLU A 33 -4.89 -16.15 -4.64
N GLN A 34 -5.54 -17.10 -3.95
CA GLN A 34 -6.97 -17.02 -3.67
C GLN A 34 -7.30 -15.79 -2.82
N ARG A 35 -6.52 -15.52 -1.76
CA ARG A 35 -6.71 -14.33 -0.92
C ARG A 35 -6.53 -13.03 -1.71
N VAL A 36 -5.56 -12.96 -2.63
CA VAL A 36 -5.38 -11.80 -3.53
C VAL A 36 -6.60 -11.64 -4.44
N ARG A 37 -7.16 -12.73 -4.97
CA ARG A 37 -8.37 -12.70 -5.79
C ARG A 37 -9.60 -12.24 -4.99
N ASP A 38 -9.75 -12.73 -3.76
CA ASP A 38 -10.85 -12.33 -2.86
C ASP A 38 -10.76 -10.84 -2.53
N LEU A 39 -9.53 -10.34 -2.28
CA LEU A 39 -9.29 -8.92 -2.11
C LEU A 39 -9.70 -8.12 -3.36
N VAL A 40 -9.27 -8.54 -4.54
CA VAL A 40 -9.65 -7.87 -5.80
C VAL A 40 -11.16 -7.86 -6.00
N ALA A 41 -11.85 -8.95 -5.65
CA ALA A 41 -13.30 -9.03 -5.77
C ALA A 41 -14.00 -8.00 -4.87
N ALA A 42 -13.54 -7.84 -3.62
CA ALA A 42 -14.04 -6.83 -2.70
C ALA A 42 -13.73 -5.40 -3.19
N GLU A 43 -12.49 -5.12 -3.58
CA GLU A 43 -12.06 -3.79 -4.02
C GLU A 43 -12.69 -3.38 -5.35
N SER A 44 -12.98 -4.32 -6.25
CA SER A 44 -13.65 -4.02 -7.52
C SER A 44 -15.06 -3.46 -7.31
N GLN A 45 -15.71 -3.73 -6.17
CA GLN A 45 -17.00 -3.15 -5.82
C GLN A 45 -16.87 -1.68 -5.37
N CYS A 46 -15.80 -1.33 -4.66
CA CYS A 46 -15.55 0.02 -4.15
C CYS A 46 -14.77 0.90 -5.14
N CYS A 47 -13.99 0.31 -6.03
CA CYS A 47 -13.08 0.97 -6.96
C CYS A 47 -13.29 0.48 -8.41
N ALA A 48 -14.54 0.51 -8.88
CA ALA A 48 -14.93 0.04 -10.22
C ALA A 48 -14.23 0.78 -11.39
N PHE A 49 -13.61 1.93 -11.12
CA PHE A 49 -12.81 2.69 -12.09
C PHE A 49 -11.39 2.14 -12.28
N LEU A 50 -10.95 1.20 -11.43
CA LEU A 50 -9.66 0.54 -11.51
C LEU A 50 -9.75 -0.80 -12.24
N ARG A 51 -8.64 -1.18 -12.87
CA ARG A 51 -8.41 -2.42 -13.57
C ARG A 51 -7.41 -3.23 -12.75
N PHE A 52 -7.89 -4.34 -12.20
CA PHE A 52 -7.10 -5.28 -11.43
C PHE A 52 -6.74 -6.49 -12.29
N HIS A 53 -5.47 -6.86 -12.31
CA HIS A 53 -4.99 -8.03 -13.03
C HIS A 53 -4.10 -8.89 -12.14
N VAL A 54 -4.62 -10.06 -11.75
CA VAL A 54 -3.91 -11.05 -10.93
C VAL A 54 -3.30 -12.11 -11.83
N HIS A 55 -1.99 -12.29 -11.74
CA HIS A 55 -1.25 -13.30 -12.49
C HIS A 55 -0.11 -13.88 -11.66
N HIS A 56 0.49 -14.97 -12.13
CA HIS A 56 1.61 -15.65 -11.48
C HIS A 56 2.81 -15.65 -12.40
N ASP A 57 4.00 -15.30 -11.89
CA ASP A 57 5.24 -15.29 -12.68
C ASP A 57 6.17 -16.50 -12.40
N GLY A 58 5.67 -17.48 -11.64
CA GLY A 58 6.42 -18.65 -11.20
C GLY A 58 7.12 -18.44 -9.85
N GLN A 59 7.49 -17.20 -9.50
CA GLN A 59 8.14 -16.87 -8.23
C GLN A 59 7.20 -16.13 -7.25
N ALA A 60 6.25 -15.37 -7.78
CA ALA A 60 5.32 -14.59 -6.98
C ALA A 60 3.91 -14.56 -7.58
N VAL A 61 2.93 -14.28 -6.71
CA VAL A 61 1.61 -13.81 -7.14
C VAL A 61 1.74 -12.31 -7.38
N VAL A 62 1.36 -11.84 -8.56
CA VAL A 62 1.48 -10.45 -8.98
C VAL A 62 0.10 -9.86 -9.17
N LEU A 63 -0.12 -8.69 -8.58
CA LEU A 63 -1.31 -7.87 -8.75
C LEU A 63 -0.93 -6.56 -9.42
N ASP A 64 -1.47 -6.32 -10.62
CA ASP A 64 -1.41 -5.02 -11.27
C ASP A 64 -2.71 -4.27 -11.02
N ILE A 65 -2.58 -3.04 -10.54
CA ILE A 65 -3.67 -2.10 -10.33
C ILE A 65 -3.41 -0.94 -11.28
N THR A 66 -4.25 -0.80 -12.30
CA THR A 66 -4.14 0.24 -13.31
C THR A 66 -5.45 1.02 -13.39
N GLY A 67 -5.41 2.23 -13.93
CA GLY A 67 -6.61 3.03 -14.18
C GLY A 67 -6.41 3.93 -15.39
N SER A 68 -7.51 4.57 -15.81
CA SER A 68 -7.44 5.64 -16.81
C SER A 68 -6.56 6.80 -16.33
N VAL A 69 -6.14 7.68 -17.24
CA VAL A 69 -5.38 8.90 -16.91
C VAL A 69 -6.03 9.69 -15.78
N ASP A 70 -7.36 9.82 -15.79
CA ASP A 70 -8.12 10.53 -14.76
C ASP A 70 -8.12 9.83 -13.40
N ALA A 71 -7.88 8.51 -13.36
CA ALA A 71 -7.80 7.73 -12.14
C ALA A 71 -6.38 7.70 -11.54
N GLN A 72 -5.34 8.06 -12.31
CA GLN A 72 -3.95 8.03 -11.82
C GLN A 72 -3.68 8.90 -10.58
N PRO A 73 -4.26 10.11 -10.43
CA PRO A 73 -4.11 10.88 -9.20
C PRO A 73 -4.68 10.15 -7.98
N ALA A 74 -5.84 9.51 -8.13
CA ALA A 74 -6.46 8.71 -7.08
C ALA A 74 -5.60 7.47 -6.74
N ILE A 75 -5.06 6.77 -7.75
CA ILE A 75 -4.16 5.64 -7.52
C ILE A 75 -2.93 6.06 -6.72
N LYS A 76 -2.31 7.21 -7.05
CA LYS A 76 -1.16 7.74 -6.31
C LYS A 76 -1.50 8.09 -4.86
N GLN A 77 -2.72 8.58 -4.61
CA GLN A 77 -3.18 8.96 -3.28
C GLN A 77 -3.54 7.76 -2.39
N PHE A 78 -4.24 6.76 -2.93
CA PHE A 78 -4.71 5.60 -2.18
C PHE A 78 -3.68 4.48 -2.08
N PHE A 79 -2.80 4.39 -3.07
CA PHE A 79 -1.69 3.46 -3.09
C PHE A 79 -0.38 4.24 -3.16
N PRO A 80 -0.06 5.08 -2.14
CA PRO A 80 1.26 5.66 -2.08
C PRO A 80 2.21 4.48 -2.07
N ALA A 81 3.09 4.40 -3.06
CA ALA A 81 4.07 3.34 -3.14
C ALA A 81 4.67 3.21 -1.75
N LEU A 82 4.40 2.08 -1.06
CA LEU A 82 5.14 1.72 0.13
C LEU A 82 6.53 1.49 -0.40
N GLY A 83 7.28 2.59 -0.45
CA GLY A 83 8.49 2.71 -1.21
C GLY A 83 9.36 1.52 -0.88
N THR A 84 10.01 0.99 -1.91
CA THR A 84 11.14 0.08 -1.82
C THR A 84 11.68 0.10 -0.40
N ARG A 85 11.55 -1.01 0.34
CA ARG A 85 12.27 -1.16 1.61
C ARG A 85 13.76 -1.33 1.29
N ALA A 86 14.36 -0.30 0.69
CA ALA A 86 15.75 -0.01 0.84
C ALA A 86 15.87 0.34 2.32
N SER A 87 16.55 -0.53 3.05
CA SER A 87 16.97 -0.38 4.43
C SER A 87 17.42 1.05 4.72
N ARG A 88 16.48 1.87 5.19
CA ARG A 88 16.77 3.13 5.86
C ARG A 88 16.44 2.90 7.31
N THR A 89 17.49 2.65 8.09
CA THR A 89 17.47 2.80 9.54
C THR A 89 16.93 4.18 9.83
N LEU A 90 15.64 4.27 10.13
CA LEU A 90 15.05 5.45 10.75
C LEU A 90 15.54 5.43 12.19
N THR A 91 16.69 6.06 12.42
CA THR A 91 17.04 6.52 13.75
C THR A 91 15.94 7.49 14.16
N CYS A 92 15.14 7.09 15.14
CA CYS A 92 14.23 7.98 15.84
C CYS A 92 15.10 9.01 16.58
N THR A 93 15.31 10.17 15.97
CA THR A 93 15.76 11.35 16.70
C THR A 93 14.52 12.19 16.97
N ALA A 94 14.00 12.06 18.19
CA ALA A 94 12.90 12.90 18.67
C ALA A 94 13.30 14.38 18.56
N PRO A 95 12.43 15.27 18.02
CA PRO A 95 12.64 16.70 18.19
C PRO A 95 12.47 17.04 19.67
N THR A 96 13.48 17.69 20.24
CA THR A 96 13.42 18.29 21.58
C THR A 96 12.38 19.41 21.54
N TYR A 97 11.13 19.09 21.91
CA TYR A 97 10.11 20.09 22.16
C TYR A 97 10.48 20.86 23.43
N ARG A 98 10.99 22.07 23.25
CA ARG A 98 11.24 23.04 24.31
C ARG A 98 9.89 23.58 24.77
N ILE A 99 9.48 23.24 25.98
CA ILE A 99 8.29 23.82 26.61
C ILE A 99 8.70 25.20 27.11
N GLU A 100 8.37 26.23 26.32
CA GLU A 100 8.56 27.61 26.75
C GLU A 100 7.49 27.92 27.80
N SER A 101 7.92 28.03 29.06
CA SER A 101 7.09 28.46 30.18
C SER A 101 6.57 29.88 29.95
N GLY A 102 5.33 29.99 29.47
CA GLY A 102 4.56 31.23 29.43
C GLY A 102 3.57 31.29 30.59
N ARG A 103 3.97 31.97 31.66
CA ARG A 103 3.15 32.35 32.83
C ARG A 103 2.28 33.57 32.49
N SER A 104 0.97 33.52 32.68
CA SER A 104 0.09 34.66 33.07
C SER A 104 -1.31 34.13 33.39
N LEU A 105 -1.74 33.99 34.65
CA LEU A 105 -2.38 34.97 35.56
C LEU A 105 -3.73 35.57 35.07
N SER A 106 -4.76 35.28 35.89
CA SER A 106 -6.01 36.04 36.17
C SER A 106 -7.14 35.93 35.13
N GLU A 107 -8.43 35.85 35.48
CA GLU A 107 -9.22 36.21 36.70
C GLU A 107 -10.31 35.16 37.00
#